data_AF-W1XP79-F1
#
_entry.id   AF-W1XP79-F1
#
_cell.length_a   1.000
_cell.length_b   1.000
_cell.length_c   1.000
_cell.angle_alpha   90.00
_cell.angle_beta   90.00
_cell.angle_gamma   90.00
#
_symmetry.space_group_name_H-M   'P 1'
#
loop_
_entity.id
_entity.type
_entity.pdbx_description
1 polymer ?
#
loop_
_entity_poly.entity_id
_entity_poly.type
_entity_poly.pdbx_seq_one_letter_code
_entity_poly.pdbx_strand_id
1 'polypeptide(L)'
;GATAVPGFIDAHLHIESSMMTPVTFETATLPRGLTTVICDPHEIVNVMGEAGFAWFARCAEQARQNQYLQVSSCVPALEGCDV
;
A
#
# COMPACT_ATOMS: atom_id res chain seq x y z
N GLY A 1 -24.14 -19.42 -16.05
CA GLY A 1 -23.52 -18.22 -16.65
C GLY A 1 -22.55 -17.60 -15.66
N ALA A 2 -21.82 -16.55 -16.07
CA ALA A 2 -20.98 -15.75 -15.17
C ALA A 2 -21.71 -14.48 -14.71
N THR A 3 -21.25 -13.86 -13.62
CA THR A 3 -21.82 -12.62 -13.06
C THR A 3 -20.83 -11.47 -13.18
N ALA A 4 -21.27 -10.33 -13.71
CA ALA A 4 -20.49 -9.10 -13.70
C ALA A 4 -20.69 -8.36 -12.38
N VAL A 5 -19.60 -7.92 -11.76
CA VAL A 5 -19.58 -7.11 -10.54
C VAL A 5 -18.60 -5.94 -10.71
N PRO A 6 -18.74 -4.85 -9.93
CA PRO A 6 -17.71 -3.82 -9.87
C PRO A 6 -16.38 -4.38 -9.36
N GLY A 7 -15.29 -3.69 -9.67
CA GLY A 7 -13.99 -3.99 -9.06
C GLY A 7 -14.05 -3.84 -7.54
N PHE A 8 -13.40 -4.75 -6.83
CA PHE A 8 -13.31 -4.70 -5.38
C PHE A 8 -12.39 -3.57 -4.93
N ILE A 9 -12.67 -3.07 -3.73
CA ILE A 9 -11.95 -2.00 -3.05
C ILE A 9 -11.56 -2.51 -1.67
N ASP A 10 -10.28 -2.45 -1.35
CA ASP A 10 -9.79 -2.63 0.02
C ASP A 10 -9.55 -1.25 0.64
N ALA A 11 -10.26 -0.97 1.73
CA ALA A 11 -10.29 0.33 2.35
C ALA A 11 -9.11 0.60 3.29
N HIS A 12 -8.35 -0.42 3.67
CA HIS A 12 -7.18 -0.27 4.52
C HIS A 12 -6.30 -1.52 4.49
N LEU A 13 -5.07 -1.38 4.00
CA LEU A 13 -4.05 -2.42 4.06
C LEU A 13 -2.64 -1.85 4.12
N HIS A 14 -1.68 -2.75 4.35
CA HIS A 14 -0.24 -2.48 4.23
C HIS A 14 0.35 -3.42 3.19
N ILE A 15 0.93 -2.88 2.11
CA ILE A 15 1.51 -3.71 1.05
C ILE A 15 2.78 -4.40 1.56
N GLU A 16 3.52 -3.74 2.45
CA GLU A 16 4.75 -4.24 3.04
C GLU A 16 4.55 -5.56 3.79
N SER A 17 3.37 -5.75 4.41
CA SER A 17 2.98 -6.99 5.09
C SER A 17 2.93 -8.20 4.14
N SER A 18 2.80 -7.99 2.82
CA SER A 18 2.88 -9.06 1.83
C SER A 18 4.31 -9.34 1.33
N MET A 19 5.31 -8.63 1.85
CA MET A 19 6.71 -8.68 1.39
C MET A 19 6.87 -8.35 -0.10
N MET A 20 6.01 -7.49 -0.63
CA MET A 20 6.02 -7.10 -2.05
C MET A 20 6.23 -5.60 -2.20
N THR A 21 6.70 -5.18 -3.38
CA THR A 21 6.62 -3.78 -3.79
C THR A 21 5.19 -3.45 -4.25
N PRO A 22 4.79 -2.16 -4.30
CA PRO A 22 3.45 -1.76 -4.77
C PRO A 22 3.11 -2.31 -6.16
N VAL A 23 4.07 -2.31 -7.10
CA VAL A 23 3.89 -2.87 -8.44
C VAL A 23 3.78 -4.40 -8.40
N THR A 24 4.59 -5.09 -7.58
CA THR A 24 4.50 -6.56 -7.47
C THR A 24 3.15 -6.97 -6.87
N PHE A 25 2.65 -6.24 -5.88
CA PHE A 25 1.36 -6.50 -5.23
C PHE A 25 0.18 -6.47 -6.22
N GLU A 26 0.20 -5.54 -7.17
CA GLU A 26 -0.88 -5.43 -8.17
C GLU A 26 -0.95 -6.70 -9.04
N THR A 27 0.20 -7.29 -9.39
CA THR A 27 0.25 -8.47 -10.26
C THR A 27 -0.46 -9.67 -9.63
N ALA A 28 -0.49 -9.75 -8.30
CA ALA A 28 -1.16 -10.80 -7.56
C ALA A 28 -2.66 -10.51 -7.34
N THR A 29 -3.05 -9.25 -7.23
CA THR A 29 -4.37 -8.83 -6.73
C THR A 29 -5.32 -8.31 -7.81
N LEU A 30 -4.82 -7.57 -8.80
CA LEU A 30 -5.63 -7.02 -9.89
C LEU A 30 -6.33 -8.12 -10.72
N PRO A 31 -5.69 -9.26 -11.08
CA PRO A 31 -6.37 -10.36 -11.77
C PRO A 31 -7.51 -11.01 -10.97
N ARG A 32 -7.56 -10.76 -9.65
CA ARG A 32 -8.60 -11.29 -8.75
C ARG A 32 -9.72 -10.27 -8.49
N GLY A 33 -9.71 -9.15 -9.21
CA GLY A 33 -10.74 -8.13 -9.15
C GLY A 33 -10.49 -7.04 -8.10
N LEU A 34 -9.37 -7.05 -7.37
CA LEU A 34 -9.01 -5.94 -6.48
C LEU A 34 -8.49 -4.77 -7.33
N THR A 35 -9.37 -3.83 -7.62
CA THR A 35 -9.07 -2.71 -8.53
C THR A 35 -8.58 -1.47 -7.80
N THR A 36 -8.90 -1.33 -6.52
CA THR A 36 -8.54 -0.16 -5.71
C THR A 36 -8.12 -0.58 -4.33
N VAL A 37 -7.07 0.05 -3.82
CA VAL A 37 -6.59 -0.09 -2.45
C VAL A 37 -6.31 1.28 -1.84
N ILE A 38 -6.58 1.40 -0.55
CA ILE A 38 -6.14 2.50 0.29
C ILE A 38 -5.10 1.91 1.24
N CYS A 39 -3.84 2.32 1.09
CA CYS A 39 -2.73 1.73 1.83
C CYS A 39 -1.94 2.77 2.64
N ASP A 40 -1.55 2.37 3.84
CA ASP A 40 -0.68 3.16 4.73
C ASP A 40 0.71 2.53 4.72
N PRO A 41 1.73 3.19 4.15
CA PRO A 41 3.07 2.62 4.05
C PRO A 41 3.87 2.80 5.37
N HIS A 42 3.26 2.55 6.53
CA HIS A 42 3.87 2.91 7.80
C HIS A 42 5.08 2.06 8.15
N GLU A 43 5.20 0.86 7.59
CA GLU A 43 6.34 -0.01 7.85
C GLU A 43 7.59 0.56 7.20
N ILE A 44 7.51 0.91 5.92
CA ILE A 44 8.66 1.51 5.22
C ILE A 44 8.96 2.93 5.73
N VAL A 45 7.94 3.68 6.16
CA VAL A 45 8.13 5.03 6.72
C VAL A 45 8.74 4.96 8.12
N ASN A 46 8.40 3.97 8.96
CA ASN A 46 9.12 3.75 10.21
C ASN A 46 10.61 3.42 9.99
N VAL A 47 10.95 2.74 8.88
CA VAL A 47 12.34 2.36 8.59
C VAL A 47 13.13 3.47 7.89
N MET A 48 12.53 4.15 6.92
CA MET A 48 13.24 5.08 6.01
C MET A 48 12.69 6.52 6.04
N GLY A 49 11.69 6.81 6.87
CA GLY A 49 11.05 8.12 6.96
C GLY A 49 10.46 8.58 5.62
N GLU A 50 10.58 9.88 5.35
CA GLU A 50 10.08 10.53 4.13
C GLU A 50 10.66 9.91 2.85
N ALA A 51 11.90 9.42 2.88
CA ALA A 51 12.51 8.77 1.72
C ALA A 51 11.77 7.47 1.36
N GLY A 52 11.31 6.72 2.37
CA GLY A 52 10.46 5.54 2.21
C GLY A 52 9.11 5.89 1.62
N PHE A 53 8.45 6.91 2.16
CA PHE A 53 7.17 7.41 1.63
C PHE A 53 7.30 7.84 0.16
N ALA A 54 8.31 8.64 -0.17
CA ALA A 54 8.54 9.13 -1.52
C ALA A 54 8.86 8.00 -2.52
N TRP A 55 9.59 6.98 -2.09
CA TRP A 55 9.82 5.78 -2.91
C TRP A 55 8.51 5.02 -3.15
N PHE A 56 7.73 4.79 -2.10
CA PHE A 56 6.46 4.07 -2.19
C PHE A 56 5.47 4.77 -3.12
N ALA A 57 5.37 6.11 -3.02
CA ALA A 57 4.55 6.93 -3.90
C ALA A 57 4.93 6.80 -5.38
N ARG A 58 6.23 6.86 -5.70
CA ARG A 58 6.69 6.66 -7.09
C ARG A 58 6.40 5.26 -7.62
N CYS A 59 6.37 4.24 -6.76
CA CYS A 59 5.98 2.89 -7.15
C CYS A 59 4.47 2.79 -7.38
N ALA A 60 3.66 3.39 -6.50
CA ALA A 60 2.20 3.42 -6.64
C ALA A 60 1.76 4.17 -7.91
N GLU A 61 2.45 5.25 -8.29
CA GLU A 61 2.21 5.97 -9.55
C GLU A 61 2.42 5.12 -10.82
N GLN A 62 3.18 4.04 -10.73
CA GLN A 62 3.44 3.13 -11.86
C GLN A 62 2.40 2.00 -11.96
N ALA A 63 1.57 1.82 -10.93
CA ALA A 63 0.56 0.77 -10.88
C ALA A 63 -0.61 1.07 -11.84
N ARG A 64 -1.19 0.00 -12.38
CA ARG A 64 -2.51 0.01 -13.06
C ARG A 64 -3.65 -0.09 -12.06
N GLN A 65 -3.42 -0.73 -10.91
CA GLN A 65 -4.36 -0.73 -9.78
C GLN A 65 -4.40 0.68 -9.17
N ASN A 66 -5.58 1.15 -8.77
CA ASN A 66 -5.67 2.42 -8.03
C ASN A 66 -5.08 2.21 -6.63
N GLN A 67 -3.92 2.81 -6.35
CA GLN A 67 -3.25 2.72 -5.07
C GLN A 67 -3.22 4.10 -4.41
N TYR A 68 -4.17 4.36 -3.51
CA TYR A 68 -4.26 5.61 -2.76
C TYR A 68 -3.49 5.51 -1.45
N LEU A 69 -2.67 6.51 -1.15
CA LEU A 69 -1.78 6.48 0.01
C LEU A 69 -2.35 7.27 1.18
N GLN A 70 -2.30 6.68 2.38
CA GLN A 70 -2.48 7.37 3.64
C GLN A 70 -1.14 7.91 4.13
N VAL A 71 -1.15 9.06 4.80
CA VAL A 71 0.03 9.55 5.52
C VAL A 71 0.11 8.82 6.85
N SER A 72 1.24 8.15 7.10
CA SER A 72 1.47 7.39 8.34
C SER A 72 1.44 8.31 9.55
N SER A 73 0.63 7.97 10.54
CA SER A 73 0.30 8.87 11.65
C SER A 73 1.22 8.75 12.86
N CYS A 74 1.88 7.61 13.05
CA CYS A 74 2.73 7.33 14.21
C CYS A 74 4.08 6.74 13.75
N VAL A 75 5.06 7.62 13.57
CA VAL A 75 6.43 7.27 13.20
C VAL A 75 7.40 8.06 14.09
N PRO A 76 7.95 7.47 15.17
CA PRO A 76 7.72 6.11 15.66
C PRO A 76 6.33 5.94 16.31
N ALA A 77 5.96 4.69 16.61
CA ALA A 77 4.70 4.36 17.30
C ALA A 77 4.60 5.01 18.69
N LEU A 78 5.74 5.17 19.38
CA LEU A 78 5.87 5.85 20.65
C LEU A 78 7.20 6.59 20.72
N GLU A 79 7.14 7.91 20.87
CA GLU A 79 8.33 8.76 20.95
C GLU A 79 9.19 8.42 22.18
N GLY A 80 10.51 8.36 21.99
CA GLY A 80 11.48 8.16 23.07
C GLY A 80 11.56 6.72 23.61
N CYS A 81 10.93 5.76 22.93
CA CYS A 81 10.97 4.33 23.26
C CYS A 81 11.61 3.48 22.15
N ASP A 82 12.35 4.11 21.23
CA ASP A 82 13.09 3.40 20.19
C ASP A 82 14.18 2.52 20.81
N VAL A 83 14.24 1.25 20.40
CA VAL A 83 15.22 0.24 20.88
C VAL A 83 16.50 0.22 20.07
#